data_AF-A0AA37RT55-F1
#
_entry.id   AF-A0AA37RT55-F1
#
_cell.length_a   1.000
_cell.length_b   1.000
_cell.length_c   1.000
_cell.angle_alpha   90.00
_cell.angle_beta   90.00
_cell.angle_gamma   90.00
#
_symmetry.space_group_name_H-M   'P 1'
#
loop_
_entity.id
_entity.type
_entity.pdbx_description
1 polymer ?
#
loop_
_entity_poly.entity_id
_entity_poly.type
_entity_poly.pdbx_seq_one_letter_code
_entity_poly.pdbx_strand_id
1 'polypeptide(L)'
;MKLILTAEVDHLGSAGDTVEVKDGYGRNFLLPRGMAIVASRGAERQAEEIRRARENKTVRDLDHAKELKTALEELGPVALPVRTAGAGKLFGSVLAGDVVAAIKKAGGPNLDKRTVNLPKAHIKATGAYAVAVHLHPEVTVAVSLNVVAE
;
A
#
# COMPACT_ATOMS: atom_id res chain seq x y z
N MET A 1 11.54 -15.46 -29.25
CA MET A 1 12.57 -15.87 -28.28
C MET A 1 12.01 -15.92 -26.86
N LYS A 2 12.20 -17.05 -26.15
CA LYS A 2 11.73 -17.27 -24.78
C LYS A 2 12.76 -16.78 -23.76
N LEU A 3 12.33 -15.92 -22.85
CA LEU A 3 13.15 -15.28 -21.83
C LEU A 3 12.48 -15.40 -20.47
N ILE A 4 13.28 -15.32 -19.42
CA ILE A 4 12.82 -15.19 -18.03
C ILE A 4 13.24 -13.82 -17.55
N LEU A 5 12.29 -13.03 -17.05
CA LEU A 5 12.58 -11.70 -16.52
C LEU A 5 13.31 -11.81 -15.18
N THR A 6 14.34 -11.00 -15.00
CA THR A 6 15.06 -10.84 -13.73
C THR A 6 14.68 -9.55 -13.02
N ALA A 7 14.09 -8.60 -13.75
CA ALA A 7 13.56 -7.35 -13.25
C ALA A 7 12.11 -7.16 -13.71
N GLU A 8 11.37 -6.31 -13.01
CA GLU A 8 10.06 -5.85 -13.48
C GLU A 8 10.24 -4.97 -14.71
N VAL A 9 9.46 -5.26 -15.75
CA VAL A 9 9.49 -4.54 -17.02
C VAL A 9 8.07 -4.12 -17.37
N ASP A 10 7.86 -2.81 -17.49
CA ASP A 10 6.59 -2.23 -17.85
C ASP A 10 6.02 -2.88 -19.12
N HIS A 11 4.75 -3.25 -19.07
CA HIS A 11 3.99 -3.92 -20.15
C HIS A 11 4.49 -5.31 -20.57
N LEU A 12 5.41 -5.93 -19.82
CA LEU A 12 5.91 -7.27 -20.13
C LEU A 12 5.68 -8.27 -18.98
N GLY A 13 6.00 -7.87 -17.75
CA GLY A 13 5.82 -8.73 -16.59
C GLY A 13 6.77 -8.40 -15.45
N SER A 14 6.74 -9.23 -14.43
CA SER A 14 7.58 -9.09 -13.24
C SER A 14 8.79 -10.03 -13.27
N ALA A 15 9.74 -9.81 -12.36
CA ALA A 15 10.85 -10.73 -12.14
C ALA A 15 10.35 -12.16 -11.83
N GLY A 16 10.92 -13.15 -12.50
CA GLY A 16 10.54 -14.57 -12.45
C GLY A 16 9.56 -14.99 -13.54
N ASP A 17 8.94 -14.05 -14.27
CA ASP A 17 7.99 -14.40 -15.31
C ASP A 17 8.70 -14.87 -16.58
N THR A 18 8.17 -15.95 -17.16
CA THR A 18 8.63 -16.48 -18.43
C THR A 18 7.82 -15.85 -19.55
N VAL A 19 8.48 -15.08 -20.42
CA VAL A 19 7.85 -14.30 -21.49
C VAL A 19 8.44 -14.66 -22.84
N GLU A 20 7.59 -14.61 -23.86
CA GLU A 20 8.02 -14.76 -25.25
C GLU A 20 8.03 -13.40 -25.93
N VAL A 21 9.21 -12.97 -26.38
CA VAL A 21 9.42 -11.66 -27.00
C VAL A 21 10.04 -11.81 -28.39
N LYS A 22 9.94 -10.75 -29.19
CA LYS A 22 10.67 -10.63 -30.45
C LYS A 22 12.17 -10.65 -30.18
N ASP A 23 12.91 -11.36 -31.02
CA ASP A 23 14.35 -11.62 -30.85
C ASP A 23 15.17 -10.33 -30.73
N GLY A 24 14.82 -9.28 -31.49
CA GLY A 24 15.49 -7.97 -31.42
C GLY A 24 15.31 -7.28 -30.06
N TYR A 25 14.13 -7.37 -29.47
CA TYR A 25 13.86 -6.78 -28.16
C TYR A 25 14.60 -7.53 -27.04
N GLY A 26 14.64 -8.86 -27.13
CA GLY A 26 15.41 -9.71 -26.23
C GLY A 26 16.91 -9.43 -26.30
N ARG A 27 17.49 -9.51 -27.50
CA ARG A 27 18.95 -9.44 -27.71
C ARG A 27 19.53 -8.03 -27.55
N ASN A 28 18.82 -6.99 -27.98
CA ASN A 28 19.38 -5.64 -28.01
C ASN A 28 19.02 -4.81 -26.77
N PHE A 29 17.96 -5.18 -26.05
CA PHE A 29 17.44 -4.38 -24.93
C PHE A 29 17.41 -5.14 -23.60
N LEU A 30 16.75 -6.30 -23.55
CA LEU A 30 16.51 -7.00 -22.28
C LEU A 30 17.76 -7.73 -21.75
N LEU A 31 18.45 -8.49 -22.60
CA LEU A 31 19.65 -9.24 -22.21
C LEU A 31 20.83 -8.32 -21.83
N PRO A 32 21.21 -7.30 -22.63
CA PRO A 32 22.39 -6.47 -22.31
C PRO A 32 22.20 -5.61 -21.05
N ARG A 33 20.96 -5.28 -20.71
CA ARG A 33 20.61 -4.53 -19.50
C ARG A 33 20.37 -5.43 -18.28
N GLY A 34 20.51 -6.75 -18.42
CA GLY A 34 20.30 -7.70 -17.33
C GLY A 34 18.86 -7.75 -16.81
N MET A 35 17.88 -7.35 -17.63
CA MET A 35 16.45 -7.40 -17.28
C MET A 35 15.81 -8.75 -17.59
N ALA A 36 16.51 -9.60 -18.35
CA ALA A 36 16.08 -10.97 -18.63
C ALA A 36 17.26 -11.92 -18.80
N ILE A 37 17.01 -13.22 -18.67
CA ILE A 37 17.93 -14.31 -18.97
C ILE A 37 17.28 -15.30 -19.94
N VAL A 38 18.10 -16.02 -20.70
CA VAL A 38 17.61 -17.04 -21.63
C VAL A 38 16.93 -18.18 -20.85
N ALA A 39 15.72 -18.55 -21.27
CA ALA A 39 14.97 -19.63 -20.65
C ALA A 39 15.67 -20.98 -20.91
N SER A 40 16.39 -21.47 -19.91
CA SER A 40 16.96 -22.83 -19.86
C SER A 40 16.22 -23.64 -18.80
N ARG A 41 16.25 -24.98 -18.87
CA ARG A 41 15.58 -25.83 -17.86
C ARG A 41 16.01 -25.54 -16.42
N GLY A 42 17.28 -25.17 -16.19
CA GLY A 42 17.76 -24.77 -14.87
C GLY A 42 17.23 -23.41 -14.44
N ALA A 43 17.22 -22.44 -15.36
CA ALA A 43 16.69 -21.11 -15.11
C ALA A 43 15.17 -21.11 -14.89
N GLU A 44 14.43 -21.98 -15.58
CA GLU A 44 12.98 -22.14 -15.39
C GLU A 44 12.63 -22.62 -13.98
N ARG A 45 13.38 -23.58 -13.43
CA ARG A 45 13.19 -24.03 -12.03
C ARG A 45 13.47 -22.92 -11.03
N GLN A 46 14.56 -22.19 -11.22
CA GLN A 46 14.91 -21.06 -10.35
C GLN A 46 13.85 -19.94 -10.44
N ALA A 47 13.32 -19.68 -11.63
CA ALA A 47 12.25 -18.72 -11.84
C ALA A 47 10.96 -19.13 -11.13
N GLU A 48 10.61 -20.42 -11.16
CA GLU A 48 9.45 -20.95 -10.45
C GLU A 48 9.61 -20.82 -8.93
N GLU A 49 10.80 -21.09 -8.38
CA GLU A 49 11.09 -20.88 -6.96
C GLU A 49 10.96 -19.41 -6.55
N ILE A 50 11.51 -18.49 -7.35
CA ILE A 50 11.39 -17.04 -7.13
C ILE A 50 9.92 -16.63 -7.17
N ARG A 51 9.16 -17.13 -8.15
CA ARG A 51 7.73 -16.85 -8.29
C ARG A 51 6.94 -17.36 -7.08
N ARG A 52 7.15 -18.61 -6.66
CA ARG A 52 6.50 -19.18 -5.46
C ARG A 52 6.85 -18.41 -4.20
N ALA A 53 8.11 -18.01 -4.03
CA ALA A 53 8.54 -17.20 -2.90
C ALA A 53 7.83 -15.82 -2.88
N ARG A 54 7.67 -15.20 -4.05
CA ARG A 54 6.91 -13.95 -4.21
C ARG A 54 5.43 -14.14 -3.90
N GLU A 55 4.79 -15.16 -4.47
CA GLU A 55 3.38 -15.47 -4.22
C GLU A 55 3.13 -15.68 -2.71
N ASN A 56 3.98 -16.45 -2.04
CA ASN A 56 3.91 -16.66 -0.60
C ASN A 56 4.08 -15.35 0.18
N LYS A 57 4.99 -14.46 -0.25
CA LYS A 57 5.17 -13.15 0.38
C LYS A 57 3.94 -12.27 0.18
N THR A 58 3.39 -12.21 -1.03
CA THR A 58 2.18 -11.42 -1.29
C THR A 58 0.97 -11.90 -0.49
N VAL A 59 0.83 -13.22 -0.30
CA VAL A 59 -0.23 -13.79 0.55
C VAL A 59 -0.03 -13.36 2.01
N ARG A 60 1.20 -13.46 2.53
CA ARG A 60 1.51 -12.99 3.90
C ARG A 60 1.26 -11.50 4.07
N ASP A 61 1.65 -10.68 3.10
CA ASP A 61 1.44 -9.23 3.14
C ASP A 61 -0.06 -8.89 3.09
N LEU A 62 -0.84 -9.62 2.28
CA LEU A 62 -2.30 -9.49 2.23
C LEU A 62 -2.98 -9.91 3.53
N ASP A 63 -2.57 -11.03 4.12
CA ASP A 63 -3.15 -11.52 5.36
C ASP A 63 -2.81 -10.59 6.53
N HIS A 64 -1.56 -10.10 6.59
CA HIS A 64 -1.19 -9.06 7.55
C HIS A 64 -2.02 -7.78 7.35
N ALA A 65 -2.25 -7.35 6.10
CA ALA A 65 -3.10 -6.20 5.82
C ALA A 65 -4.56 -6.42 6.25
N LYS A 66 -5.09 -7.65 6.14
CA LYS A 66 -6.42 -8.01 6.65
C LYS A 66 -6.48 -7.98 8.18
N GLU A 67 -5.45 -8.48 8.86
CA GLU A 67 -5.35 -8.39 10.33
C GLU A 67 -5.37 -6.93 10.80
N LEU A 68 -4.56 -6.08 10.16
CA LEU A 68 -4.54 -4.65 10.42
C LEU A 68 -5.90 -4.00 10.15
N LYS A 69 -6.61 -4.45 9.11
CA LYS A 69 -7.97 -3.99 8.82
C LYS A 69 -8.92 -4.34 9.96
N THR A 70 -8.94 -5.58 10.40
CA THR A 70 -9.80 -6.02 11.51
C THR A 70 -9.51 -5.21 12.77
N ALA A 71 -8.22 -5.02 13.11
CA ALA A 71 -7.83 -4.21 14.27
C ALA A 71 -8.32 -2.75 14.16
N LEU A 72 -8.30 -2.14 12.96
CA LEU A 72 -8.81 -0.79 12.75
C LEU A 72 -10.34 -0.71 12.81
N GLU A 73 -11.05 -1.74 12.33
CA GLU A 73 -12.52 -1.82 12.42
C GLU A 73 -12.98 -2.01 13.88
N GLU A 74 -12.24 -2.79 14.67
CA GLU A 74 -12.50 -3.01 16.09
C GLU A 74 -12.22 -1.78 16.96
N LEU A 75 -11.31 -0.88 16.54
CA LEU A 75 -10.97 0.33 17.28
C LEU A 75 -12.14 1.32 17.43
N GLY A 76 -13.14 1.24 16.54
CA GLY A 76 -14.30 2.12 16.58
C GLY A 76 -13.97 3.60 16.31
N PRO A 77 -14.78 4.54 16.83
CA PRO A 77 -14.60 5.96 16.55
C PRO A 77 -13.37 6.54 17.25
N VAL A 78 -12.38 6.97 16.46
CA VAL A 78 -11.13 7.55 16.98
C VAL A 78 -11.36 9.03 17.30
N ALA A 79 -11.19 9.41 18.56
CA ALA A 79 -11.24 10.80 18.99
C ALA A 79 -9.93 11.53 18.64
N LEU A 80 -10.04 12.60 17.87
CA LEU A 80 -8.94 13.50 17.56
C LEU A 80 -9.19 14.86 18.24
N PRO A 81 -8.55 15.14 19.40
CA PRO A 81 -8.64 16.45 20.03
C PRO A 81 -7.83 17.46 19.23
N VAL A 82 -8.47 18.55 18.81
CA VAL A 82 -7.83 19.63 18.03
C VAL A 82 -8.23 21.00 18.57
N ARG A 83 -7.29 21.95 18.55
CA ARG A 83 -7.53 23.34 18.93
C ARG A 83 -8.52 24.02 17.97
N THR A 84 -9.58 24.59 18.54
CA THR A 84 -10.64 25.29 17.78
C THR A 84 -10.61 26.80 18.01
N ALA A 85 -10.94 27.57 16.97
CA ALA A 85 -10.96 29.04 16.99
C ALA A 85 -12.32 29.62 17.44
N GLY A 86 -13.19 28.79 18.04
CA GLY A 86 -14.58 29.11 18.32
C GLY A 86 -15.52 28.81 17.14
N ALA A 87 -16.82 28.65 17.45
CA ALA A 87 -17.89 28.31 16.49
C ALA A 87 -17.66 27.02 15.65
N GLY A 88 -16.93 26.04 16.20
CA GLY A 88 -16.71 24.74 15.56
C GLY A 88 -15.71 24.76 14.40
N LYS A 89 -15.01 25.87 14.17
CA LYS A 89 -13.92 25.96 13.18
C LYS A 89 -12.57 25.65 13.83
N LEU A 90 -11.74 24.88 13.14
CA LEU A 90 -10.37 24.60 13.56
C LEU A 90 -9.47 25.79 13.24
N PHE A 91 -8.44 26.02 14.08
CA PHE A 91 -7.38 27.00 13.76
C PHE A 91 -6.56 26.58 12.52
N GLY A 92 -6.49 25.28 12.25
CA GLY A 92 -5.80 24.70 11.10
C GLY A 92 -6.62 23.61 10.41
N SER A 93 -5.95 22.72 9.71
CA SER A 93 -6.55 21.52 9.11
C SER A 93 -5.97 20.26 9.72
N VAL A 94 -6.79 19.22 9.85
CA VAL A 94 -6.29 17.88 10.21
C VAL A 94 -5.35 17.36 9.13
N LEU A 95 -4.15 16.96 9.52
CA LEU A 95 -3.17 16.33 8.64
C LEU A 95 -3.16 14.81 8.82
N ALA A 96 -2.65 14.09 7.81
CA ALA A 96 -2.56 12.63 7.87
C ALA A 96 -1.72 12.15 9.06
N GLY A 97 -0.70 12.91 9.45
CA GLY A 97 0.12 12.62 10.63
C GLY A 97 -0.67 12.69 11.94
N ASP A 98 -1.63 13.61 12.06
CA ASP A 98 -2.46 13.77 13.27
C ASP A 98 -3.42 12.57 13.40
N VAL A 99 -3.98 12.11 12.27
CA VAL A 99 -4.83 10.92 12.21
C VAL A 99 -4.07 9.67 12.65
N VAL A 100 -2.87 9.44 12.12
CA VAL A 100 -2.02 8.31 12.53
C VAL A 100 -1.68 8.37 14.02
N ALA A 101 -1.35 9.56 14.53
CA ALA A 101 -1.04 9.73 15.94
C ALA A 101 -2.26 9.44 16.84
N ALA A 102 -3.47 9.84 16.42
CA ALA A 102 -4.70 9.54 17.14
C ALA A 102 -5.06 8.06 17.11
N ILE A 103 -4.92 7.40 15.97
CA ILE A 103 -5.11 5.94 15.85
C ILE A 103 -4.16 5.20 16.80
N LYS A 104 -2.88 5.60 16.84
CA LYS A 104 -1.90 5.03 17.75
C LYS A 104 -2.24 5.26 19.22
N LYS A 105 -2.71 6.46 19.58
CA LYS A 105 -3.16 6.78 20.95
C LYS A 105 -4.40 5.99 21.36
N ALA A 106 -5.29 5.69 20.42
CA ALA A 106 -6.48 4.87 20.63
C ALA A 106 -6.17 3.37 20.74
N GLY A 107 -4.90 2.96 20.71
CA GLY A 107 -4.48 1.55 20.81
C GLY A 107 -4.38 0.83 19.48
N GLY A 108 -4.44 1.56 18.36
CA GLY A 108 -4.38 1.01 17.02
C GLY A 108 -2.97 0.71 16.51
N PRO A 109 -2.89 0.01 15.36
CA PRO A 109 -1.61 -0.35 14.76
C PRO A 109 -0.80 0.86 14.32
N ASN A 110 0.51 0.68 14.21
CA ASN A 110 1.42 1.74 13.74
C ASN A 110 1.32 1.88 12.23
N LEU A 111 0.66 2.93 11.75
CA LEU A 111 0.44 3.22 10.33
C LEU A 111 1.42 4.28 9.80
N ASP A 112 1.72 4.24 8.50
CA ASP A 112 2.43 5.33 7.83
C ASP A 112 1.43 6.43 7.43
N LYS A 113 1.81 7.71 7.54
CA LYS A 113 1.02 8.84 7.04
C LYS A 113 0.66 8.73 5.55
N ARG A 114 1.44 7.98 4.76
CA ARG A 114 1.20 7.74 3.32
C ARG A 114 0.02 6.83 3.03
N THR A 115 -0.37 5.98 3.98
CA THR A 115 -1.51 5.07 3.82
C THR A 115 -2.83 5.77 4.07
N VAL A 116 -2.82 6.92 4.77
CA VAL A 116 -4.02 7.69 5.10
C VAL A 116 -4.39 8.62 3.95
N ASN A 117 -5.58 8.40 3.38
CA ASN A 117 -6.13 9.22 2.31
C ASN A 117 -7.18 10.18 2.90
N LEU A 118 -6.78 11.44 3.03
CA LEU A 118 -7.67 12.50 3.49
C LEU A 118 -8.54 13.00 2.32
N PRO A 119 -9.80 13.38 2.58
CA PRO A 119 -10.64 14.00 1.56
C PRO A 119 -9.98 15.28 1.01
N LYS A 120 -10.17 15.53 -0.30
CA LYS A 120 -9.62 16.73 -0.99
C LYS A 120 -10.04 18.04 -0.31
N ALA A 121 -11.23 18.04 0.30
CA ALA A 121 -11.64 19.06 1.24
C ALA A 121 -11.01 18.76 2.60
N HIS A 122 -9.89 19.42 2.91
CA HIS A 122 -9.25 19.34 4.23
C HIS A 122 -10.27 19.53 5.36
N ILE A 123 -10.14 18.72 6.43
CA ILE A 123 -11.04 18.79 7.58
C ILE A 123 -10.70 20.04 8.40
N LYS A 124 -11.62 21.01 8.41
CA LYS A 124 -11.46 22.34 9.07
C LYS A 124 -12.56 22.65 10.08
N ALA A 125 -13.49 21.72 10.32
CA ALA A 125 -14.54 21.87 11.32
C ALA A 125 -14.63 20.65 12.23
N THR A 126 -15.09 20.84 13.46
CA THR A 126 -15.40 19.75 14.40
C THR A 126 -16.55 18.89 13.88
N GLY A 127 -16.50 17.59 14.09
CA GLY A 127 -17.52 16.66 13.60
C GLY A 127 -16.98 15.26 13.36
N ALA A 128 -17.87 14.37 12.93
CA ALA A 128 -17.54 13.01 12.53
C ALA A 128 -17.18 12.98 11.03
N TYR A 129 -16.04 12.38 10.71
CA TYR A 129 -15.54 12.23 9.34
C TYR A 129 -15.08 10.80 9.11
N ALA A 130 -15.38 10.24 7.93
CA ALA A 130 -14.82 8.98 7.50
C ALA A 130 -13.53 9.23 6.70
N VAL A 131 -12.42 8.62 7.13
CA VAL A 131 -11.12 8.71 6.46
C VAL A 131 -10.74 7.34 5.92
N ALA A 132 -10.39 7.26 4.64
CA ALA A 132 -9.97 6.00 4.02
C ALA A 132 -8.47 5.75 4.29
N VAL A 133 -8.15 4.55 4.77
CA VAL A 133 -6.79 4.07 4.99
C VAL A 133 -6.52 2.92 4.03
N HIS A 134 -5.53 3.09 3.16
CA HIS A 134 -5.08 2.08 2.20
C HIS A 134 -3.92 1.28 2.80
N LEU A 135 -4.21 0.09 3.32
CA LEU A 135 -3.21 -0.79 3.95
C LEU A 135 -2.44 -1.62 2.91
N HIS A 136 -3.14 -2.02 1.84
CA HIS A 136 -2.59 -2.77 0.71
C HIS A 136 -3.38 -2.39 -0.56
N PRO A 137 -2.85 -2.56 -1.78
CA PRO A 137 -3.59 -2.31 -3.02
C PRO A 137 -5.01 -2.88 -3.07
N GLU A 138 -5.24 -4.01 -2.40
CA GLU A 138 -6.55 -4.68 -2.33
C GLU A 138 -7.29 -4.45 -1.01
N VAL A 139 -6.66 -3.82 -0.01
CA VAL A 139 -7.21 -3.66 1.34
C VAL A 139 -7.29 -2.18 1.70
N THR A 140 -8.53 -1.66 1.68
CA THR A 140 -8.88 -0.31 2.12
C THR A 140 -9.88 -0.38 3.26
N VAL A 141 -9.71 0.49 4.25
CA VAL A 141 -10.55 0.56 5.46
C VAL A 141 -11.04 1.98 5.66
N ALA A 142 -12.31 2.16 5.99
CA ALA A 142 -12.85 3.45 6.38
C ALA A 142 -12.81 3.58 7.91
N VAL A 143 -12.02 4.51 8.41
CA VAL A 143 -11.91 4.81 9.84
C VAL A 143 -12.79 6.01 10.17
N SER A 144 -13.67 5.84 11.15
CA SER A 144 -14.51 6.92 11.68
C SER A 144 -13.69 7.79 12.64
N LEU A 145 -13.51 9.06 12.29
CA LEU A 145 -12.73 10.02 13.04
C LEU A 145 -13.64 11.11 13.61
N ASN A 146 -13.65 11.24 14.93
CA ASN A 146 -14.39 12.26 15.65
C ASN A 146 -13.45 13.40 16.04
N VAL A 147 -13.56 14.52 15.31
CA VAL A 147 -12.81 15.75 15.63
C VAL A 147 -13.53 16.47 16.76
N VAL A 148 -12.92 16.46 17.94
CA VAL A 148 -13.41 17.12 19.15
C VAL A 148 -12.56 18.35 19.46
N ALA A 149 -13.21 19.38 20.01
CA ALA A 149 -12.49 20.54 20.51
C ALA A 149 -11.70 20.15 21.76
N GLU A 150 -10.41 20.47 21.76
CA GLU A 150 -9.58 20.51 22.98
C GLU A 150 -9.96 21.68 23.89
#